data_AF-A0A6N7WSY8-F1
#
_entry.id   AF-A0A6N7WSY8-F1
#
_cell.length_a   1.000
_cell.length_b   1.000
_cell.length_c   1.000
_cell.angle_alpha   90.00
_cell.angle_beta   90.00
_cell.angle_gamma   90.00
#
_symmetry.space_group_name_H-M   'P 1'
#
loop_
_entity.id
_entity.type
_entity.pdbx_description
1 polymer ?
#
loop_
_entity_poly.entity_id
_entity_poly.type
_entity_poly.pdbx_seq_one_letter_code
_entity_poly.pdbx_strand_id
1 'polypeptide(L)'
;MTSDTRLERARAAGTRALQSLDEAADQLDSARNWGLLDILGGGILTSLVKRSRLDGASEAVGRAQRDLEAFARELRDCSGVTGMDLRRSDMLELFDIVFDNSITDLFVQSRIEDAREDVRRARARVQAILAELGSAGRA
;
A
#
# COMPACT_ATOMS: atom_id res chain seq x y z
N MET A 1 -16.74 -24.18 4.73
CA MET A 1 -15.56 -23.30 4.60
C MET A 1 -14.88 -23.23 5.96
N THR A 2 -13.69 -23.80 6.10
CA THR A 2 -13.00 -23.97 7.40
C THR A 2 -12.25 -22.70 7.81
N SER A 3 -11.92 -22.63 9.10
CA SER A 3 -11.16 -21.54 9.73
C SER A 3 -9.77 -21.33 9.09
N ASP A 4 -9.08 -22.43 8.77
CA ASP A 4 -7.74 -22.41 8.16
C ASP A 4 -7.73 -21.72 6.79
N THR A 5 -8.72 -21.99 5.95
CA THR A 5 -8.82 -21.40 4.61
C THR A 5 -9.03 -19.88 4.66
N ARG A 6 -9.64 -19.35 5.72
CA ARG A 6 -9.82 -17.89 5.89
C ARG A 6 -8.51 -17.22 6.26
N LEU A 7 -7.77 -17.82 7.20
CA LEU A 7 -6.43 -17.37 7.61
C LEU A 7 -5.44 -17.36 6.43
N GLU A 8 -5.44 -18.43 5.62
CA GLU A 8 -4.59 -18.52 4.44
C GLU A 8 -4.93 -17.43 3.41
N ARG A 9 -6.22 -17.16 3.18
CA ARG A 9 -6.65 -16.08 2.28
C ARG A 9 -6.22 -14.70 2.78
N ALA A 10 -6.38 -14.42 4.07
CA ALA A 10 -5.93 -13.17 4.67
C ALA A 10 -4.41 -13.01 4.55
N ARG A 11 -3.63 -14.06 4.85
CA ARG A 11 -2.16 -14.04 4.67
C ARG A 11 -1.79 -13.82 3.21
N ALA A 12 -2.43 -14.52 2.28
CA ALA A 12 -2.15 -14.36 0.85
C ALA A 12 -2.49 -12.94 0.36
N ALA A 13 -3.61 -12.37 0.80
CA ALA A 13 -3.98 -10.99 0.47
C ALA A 13 -3.02 -9.97 1.09
N GLY A 14 -2.60 -10.16 2.34
CA GLY A 14 -1.62 -9.29 2.99
C GLY A 14 -0.25 -9.34 2.33
N THR A 15 0.23 -10.52 1.92
CA THR A 15 1.49 -10.65 1.17
C THR A 15 1.43 -9.93 -0.18
N ARG A 16 0.31 -10.03 -0.90
CA ARG A 16 0.12 -9.28 -2.16
C ARG A 16 0.09 -7.77 -1.91
N ALA A 17 -0.65 -7.32 -0.90
CA ALA A 17 -0.67 -5.91 -0.53
C ALA A 17 0.72 -5.38 -0.18
N LEU A 18 1.52 -6.16 0.55
CA LEU A 18 2.89 -5.81 0.89
C LEU A 18 3.78 -5.65 -0.36
N GLN A 19 3.68 -6.57 -1.31
CA GLN A 19 4.42 -6.49 -2.58
C GLN A 19 4.03 -5.27 -3.40
N SER A 20 2.74 -4.97 -3.52
CA SER A 20 2.25 -3.79 -4.25
C SER A 20 2.64 -2.48 -3.56
N LEU A 21 2.73 -2.47 -2.22
CA LEU A 21 3.24 -1.33 -1.45
C LEU A 21 4.74 -1.11 -1.66
N ASP A 22 5.54 -2.19 -1.72
CA ASP A 22 6.97 -2.09 -2.05
C ASP A 22 7.15 -1.52 -3.48
N GLU A 23 6.38 -2.02 -4.46
CA GLU A 23 6.40 -1.49 -5.84
C GLU A 23 6.00 0.00 -5.89
N ALA A 24 4.96 0.39 -5.14
CA ALA A 24 4.54 1.79 -5.05
C ALA A 24 5.63 2.69 -4.44
N ALA A 25 6.32 2.23 -3.40
CA ALA A 25 7.43 2.95 -2.78
C ALA A 25 8.57 3.21 -3.78
N ASP A 26 8.97 2.18 -4.53
CA ASP A 26 10.04 2.27 -5.54
C ASP A 26 9.69 3.24 -6.67
N GLN A 27 8.43 3.25 -7.12
CA GLN A 27 7.96 4.18 -8.16
C GLN A 27 7.88 5.63 -7.65
N LEU A 28 7.42 5.84 -6.41
CA LEU A 28 7.38 7.16 -5.79
C LEU A 28 8.79 7.73 -5.55
N ASP A 29 9.73 6.91 -5.08
CA ASP A 29 11.14 7.29 -4.91
C ASP A 29 11.78 7.66 -6.25
N SER A 30 11.47 6.88 -7.28
CA SER A 30 11.86 7.19 -8.66
C SER A 30 11.29 8.53 -9.12
N ALA A 31 9.98 8.77 -8.95
CA ALA A 31 9.34 10.01 -9.36
C ALA A 31 9.92 11.26 -8.66
N ARG A 32 10.26 11.15 -7.37
CA ARG A 32 10.91 12.21 -6.58
C ARG A 32 12.30 12.57 -7.11
N ASN A 33 13.14 11.55 -7.36
CA ASN A 33 14.52 11.77 -7.80
C ASN A 33 14.60 12.43 -9.19
N TRP A 34 13.63 12.16 -10.07
CA TRP A 34 13.51 12.87 -11.35
C TRP A 34 13.08 14.34 -11.19
N GLY A 35 12.30 14.67 -10.17
CA GLY A 35 11.95 16.06 -9.84
C GLY A 35 13.15 16.91 -9.40
N LEU A 36 14.16 16.30 -8.76
CA LEU A 36 15.42 16.95 -8.37
C LEU A 36 16.40 17.09 -9.54
N LEU A 37 16.45 16.09 -10.45
CA LEU A 37 17.31 16.13 -11.64
C LEU A 37 16.95 17.28 -12.60
N ASP A 38 15.67 17.66 -12.66
CA ASP A 38 15.16 18.75 -13.50
C ASP A 38 15.69 20.14 -13.08
N ILE A 39 15.99 20.33 -11.79
CA ILE A 39 16.46 21.62 -11.23
C ILE A 39 17.95 21.83 -11.49
N LEU A 40 18.73 20.75 -11.69
CA LEU A 40 20.18 20.80 -11.83
C LEU A 40 20.68 20.66 -13.29
N GLY A 41 19.82 20.25 -14.23
CA GLY A 41 20.28 19.71 -15.53
C GLY A 41 20.04 20.52 -16.79
N GLY A 42 19.16 21.54 -16.80
CA GLY A 42 18.96 22.42 -17.95
C GLY A 42 18.66 21.74 -19.29
N GLY A 43 17.38 21.51 -19.60
CA GLY A 43 16.88 21.59 -20.99
C GLY A 43 16.44 20.29 -21.69
N ILE A 44 15.19 20.34 -22.17
CA ILE A 44 14.68 19.79 -23.45
C ILE A 44 14.12 18.34 -23.47
N LEU A 45 14.41 17.43 -22.53
CA LEU A 45 13.81 16.07 -22.54
C LEU A 45 12.58 15.87 -21.63
N THR A 46 12.03 16.92 -21.03
CA THR A 46 11.53 16.81 -19.65
C THR A 46 10.01 16.73 -19.48
N SER A 47 9.19 16.68 -20.55
CA SER A 47 7.72 16.58 -20.40
C SER A 47 7.14 15.16 -20.58
N LEU A 48 7.62 14.37 -21.55
CA LEU A 48 7.03 13.04 -21.85
C LEU A 48 7.49 11.96 -20.87
N VAL A 49 8.78 11.93 -20.53
CA VAL A 49 9.33 11.00 -19.52
C VAL A 49 8.78 11.33 -18.12
N LYS A 50 8.57 12.61 -17.84
CA LYS A 50 8.03 13.11 -16.56
C LYS A 50 6.58 12.69 -16.36
N ARG A 51 5.77 12.68 -17.42
CA ARG A 51 4.39 12.15 -17.38
C ARG A 51 4.39 10.62 -17.19
N SER A 52 5.21 9.88 -17.93
CA SER A 52 5.27 8.41 -17.82
C SER A 52 5.67 7.91 -16.41
N ARG A 53 6.55 8.60 -15.68
CA ARG A 53 6.91 8.21 -14.31
C ARG A 53 5.84 8.57 -13.27
N LEU A 54 5.16 9.70 -13.43
CA LEU A 54 4.01 10.04 -12.60
C LEU A 54 2.84 9.08 -12.84
N ASP A 55 2.61 8.69 -14.10
CA ASP A 55 1.60 7.70 -14.47
C ASP A 55 1.94 6.33 -13.85
N GLY A 56 3.22 5.91 -13.92
CA GLY A 56 3.69 4.67 -13.29
C GLY A 56 3.55 4.66 -11.77
N ALA A 57 3.89 5.76 -11.10
CA ALA A 57 3.68 5.90 -9.66
C ALA A 57 2.19 5.88 -9.29
N SER A 58 1.35 6.56 -10.08
CA SER A 58 -0.11 6.56 -9.88
C SER A 58 -0.70 5.16 -10.05
N GLU A 59 -0.25 4.42 -11.07
CA GLU A 59 -0.70 3.05 -11.30
C GLU A 59 -0.29 2.11 -10.16
N ALA A 60 0.96 2.21 -9.70
CA ALA A 60 1.48 1.39 -8.61
C ALA A 60 0.77 1.68 -7.28
N VAL A 61 0.56 2.96 -6.94
CA VAL A 61 -0.22 3.36 -5.75
C VAL A 61 -1.65 2.84 -5.85
N GLY A 62 -2.31 3.00 -7.01
CA GLY A 62 -3.66 2.48 -7.22
C GLY A 62 -3.75 0.96 -7.12
N ARG A 63 -2.69 0.23 -7.50
CA ARG A 63 -2.59 -1.23 -7.32
C ARG A 63 -2.45 -1.58 -5.83
N ALA A 64 -1.57 -0.91 -5.11
CA ALA A 64 -1.38 -1.10 -3.67
C ALA A 64 -2.67 -0.89 -2.88
N GLN A 65 -3.46 0.12 -3.24
CA GLN A 65 -4.76 0.36 -2.60
C GLN A 65 -5.78 -0.74 -2.87
N ARG A 66 -5.91 -1.21 -4.11
CA ARG A 66 -6.81 -2.34 -4.42
C ARG A 66 -6.43 -3.59 -3.63
N ASP A 67 -5.14 -3.89 -3.49
CA ASP A 67 -4.68 -5.05 -2.74
C ASP A 67 -4.84 -4.86 -1.22
N LEU A 68 -4.65 -3.64 -0.70
CA LEU A 68 -4.95 -3.29 0.69
C LEU A 68 -6.45 -3.42 1.01
N GLU A 69 -7.34 -2.97 0.12
CA GLU A 69 -8.78 -3.17 0.28
C GLU A 69 -9.16 -4.65 0.29
N ALA A 70 -8.56 -5.44 -0.61
CA ALA A 70 -8.75 -6.88 -0.64
C ALA A 70 -8.27 -7.52 0.66
N PHE A 71 -7.10 -7.12 1.17
CA PHE A 71 -6.59 -7.60 2.45
C PHE A 71 -7.50 -7.22 3.62
N ALA A 72 -7.95 -5.97 3.70
CA ALA A 72 -8.86 -5.51 4.74
C ALA A 72 -10.21 -6.25 4.71
N ARG A 73 -10.68 -6.67 3.52
CA ARG A 73 -11.87 -7.52 3.37
C ARG A 73 -11.64 -8.92 3.92
N GLU A 74 -10.55 -9.60 3.55
CA GLU A 74 -10.24 -10.95 4.05
C GLU A 74 -9.97 -10.95 5.56
N LEU A 75 -9.35 -9.89 6.11
CA LEU A 75 -9.18 -9.72 7.56
C LEU A 75 -10.52 -9.65 8.30
N ARG A 76 -11.50 -8.94 7.74
CA ARG A 76 -12.85 -8.84 8.31
C ARG A 76 -13.54 -10.21 8.36
N ASP A 77 -13.33 -11.04 7.35
CA ASP A 77 -13.87 -12.41 7.32
C ASP A 77 -13.20 -13.34 8.34
N CYS A 78 -12.01 -12.97 8.83
CA CYS A 78 -11.24 -13.70 9.85
C CYS A 78 -11.57 -13.29 11.30
N SER A 79 -12.24 -12.16 11.54
CA SER A 79 -12.43 -11.61 12.90
C SER A 79 -13.22 -12.52 13.85
N GLY A 80 -13.93 -13.52 13.34
CA GLY A 80 -14.68 -14.51 14.15
C GLY A 80 -13.98 -15.86 14.32
N VAL A 81 -12.74 -16.02 13.85
CA VAL A 81 -12.11 -17.34 13.63
C VAL A 81 -11.01 -17.65 14.63
N THR A 82 -10.22 -16.63 14.94
CA THR A 82 -8.87 -16.83 15.43
C THR A 82 -8.73 -16.58 16.93
N GLY A 83 -9.77 -16.08 17.59
CA GLY A 83 -9.62 -15.48 18.92
C GLY A 83 -8.64 -14.30 18.94
N MET A 84 -8.03 -13.95 17.79
CA MET A 84 -7.34 -12.69 17.61
C MET A 84 -8.43 -11.64 17.61
N ASP A 85 -8.42 -10.83 18.66
CA ASP A 85 -8.94 -9.47 18.59
C ASP A 85 -8.03 -8.69 17.63
N LEU A 86 -8.01 -9.09 16.35
CA LEU A 86 -7.58 -8.23 15.25
C LEU A 86 -8.50 -7.05 15.38
N ARG A 87 -7.99 -6.01 16.03
CA ARG A 87 -8.82 -4.97 16.59
C ARG A 87 -9.52 -4.36 15.41
N ARG A 88 -10.79 -4.01 15.58
CA ARG A 88 -11.48 -3.15 14.61
C ARG A 88 -10.60 -1.95 14.19
N SER A 89 -9.75 -1.44 15.11
CA SER A 89 -8.70 -0.44 14.87
C SER A 89 -7.78 -0.79 13.71
N ASP A 90 -7.33 -2.04 13.62
CA ASP A 90 -6.36 -2.51 12.63
C ASP A 90 -6.87 -2.37 11.21
N MET A 91 -8.13 -2.74 11.01
CA MET A 91 -8.82 -2.60 9.73
C MET A 91 -9.14 -1.13 9.46
N LEU A 92 -9.65 -0.40 10.46
CA LEU A 92 -9.96 1.03 10.32
C LEU A 92 -8.72 1.82 9.91
N GLU A 93 -7.55 1.56 10.50
CA GLU A 93 -6.30 2.20 10.12
C GLU A 93 -5.86 1.88 8.68
N LEU A 94 -6.05 0.64 8.21
CA LEU A 94 -5.79 0.31 6.80
C LEU A 94 -6.77 1.05 5.86
N PHE A 95 -8.04 1.14 6.23
CA PHE A 95 -9.05 1.90 5.49
C PHE A 95 -8.71 3.39 5.48
N ASP A 96 -8.32 3.96 6.62
CA ASP A 96 -7.92 5.36 6.72
C ASP A 96 -6.73 5.61 5.78
N ILE A 97 -5.70 4.76 5.76
CA ILE A 97 -4.54 4.93 4.87
C ILE A 97 -4.92 4.79 3.38
N VAL A 98 -5.84 3.89 3.05
CA VAL A 98 -6.30 3.70 1.64
C VAL A 98 -7.20 4.84 1.18
N PHE A 99 -8.06 5.36 2.05
CA PHE A 99 -9.13 6.31 1.72
C PHE A 99 -8.81 7.78 2.07
N ASP A 100 -7.71 8.07 2.79
CA ASP A 100 -7.22 9.44 3.04
C ASP A 100 -6.55 10.02 1.77
N ASN A 101 -7.36 10.22 0.73
CA ASN A 101 -7.10 11.10 -0.42
C ASN A 101 -5.91 10.84 -1.37
N SER A 102 -5.21 9.70 -1.32
CA SER A 102 -3.96 9.55 -2.12
C SER A 102 -4.16 9.18 -3.62
N ILE A 103 -5.29 8.61 -4.05
CA ILE A 103 -5.47 8.07 -5.44
C ILE A 103 -5.54 9.16 -6.50
N THR A 104 -6.37 10.17 -6.28
CA THR A 104 -6.78 11.10 -7.33
C THR A 104 -6.00 12.39 -7.33
N ASP A 105 -5.23 12.66 -6.28
CA ASP A 105 -4.58 13.95 -6.15
C ASP A 105 -3.07 13.93 -6.42
N LEU A 106 -2.47 12.77 -6.72
CA LEU A 106 -1.04 12.67 -7.08
C LEU A 106 -0.66 13.54 -8.32
N PHE A 107 -1.66 14.08 -9.04
CA PHE A 107 -1.49 15.07 -10.11
C PHE A 107 -0.91 16.42 -9.67
N VAL A 108 -0.61 16.63 -8.37
CA VAL A 108 0.11 17.80 -7.87
C VAL A 108 1.45 17.38 -7.27
N GLN A 109 2.53 18.02 -7.73
CA GLN A 109 3.93 17.70 -7.39
C GLN A 109 4.23 17.65 -5.88
N SER A 110 3.45 18.34 -5.04
CA SER A 110 3.60 18.32 -3.57
C SER A 110 3.14 17.01 -2.90
N ARG A 111 2.39 16.16 -3.60
CA ARG A 111 1.72 14.98 -3.02
C ARG A 111 2.51 13.67 -3.13
N ILE A 112 3.66 13.69 -3.80
CA ILE A 112 4.58 12.52 -3.84
C ILE A 112 5.09 12.22 -2.43
N GLU A 113 5.39 13.23 -1.62
CA GLU A 113 5.90 13.01 -0.26
C GLU A 113 4.81 12.43 0.66
N ASP A 114 3.59 12.96 0.58
CA ASP A 114 2.44 12.46 1.33
C ASP A 114 2.15 11.00 0.98
N ALA A 115 2.11 10.68 -0.33
CA ALA A 115 1.90 9.31 -0.80
C ALA A 115 2.99 8.35 -0.32
N ARG A 116 4.25 8.79 -0.20
CA ARG A 116 5.34 7.96 0.33
C ARG A 116 5.14 7.66 1.80
N GLU A 117 4.73 8.65 2.59
CA GLU A 117 4.46 8.43 4.00
C GLU A 117 3.25 7.51 4.20
N ASP A 118 2.20 7.65 3.40
CA ASP A 118 1.04 6.74 3.38
C ASP A 118 1.46 5.30 3.06
N VAL A 119 2.21 5.10 1.98
CA VAL A 119 2.73 3.78 1.58
C VAL A 119 3.59 3.17 2.69
N ARG A 120 4.45 3.97 3.33
CA ARG A 120 5.30 3.51 4.45
C ARG A 120 4.46 3.09 5.66
N ARG A 121 3.45 3.88 6.02
CA ARG A 121 2.52 3.57 7.14
C ARG A 121 1.73 2.30 6.86
N ALA A 122 1.16 2.17 5.66
CA ALA A 122 0.44 0.97 5.24
C ALA A 122 1.33 -0.27 5.29
N ARG A 123 2.54 -0.17 4.75
CA ARG A 123 3.52 -1.26 4.75
C ARG A 123 3.83 -1.75 6.17
N ALA A 124 4.09 -0.83 7.09
CA ALA A 124 4.35 -1.16 8.49
C ALA A 124 3.16 -1.86 9.15
N ARG A 125 1.92 -1.41 8.90
CA ARG A 125 0.71 -2.09 9.40
C ARG A 125 0.55 -3.48 8.82
N VAL A 126 0.66 -3.63 7.50
CA VAL A 126 0.50 -4.93 6.83
C VAL A 126 1.52 -5.94 7.38
N GLN A 127 2.78 -5.52 7.58
CA GLN A 127 3.80 -6.37 8.21
C GLN A 127 3.44 -6.78 9.63
N ALA A 128 2.95 -5.84 10.46
CA ALA A 128 2.53 -6.14 11.83
C ALA A 128 1.37 -7.17 11.85
N ILE A 129 0.34 -6.96 11.02
CA ILE A 129 -0.81 -7.86 10.94
C ILE A 129 -0.39 -9.24 10.41
N LEU A 130 0.47 -9.30 9.39
CA LEU A 130 0.98 -10.58 8.88
C LEU A 130 1.77 -11.37 9.94
N ALA A 131 2.54 -10.67 10.78
CA ALA A 131 3.26 -11.30 11.89
C ALA A 131 2.30 -11.89 12.93
N GLU A 132 1.24 -11.15 13.28
CA GLU A 132 0.18 -11.61 14.18
C GLU A 132 -0.56 -12.82 13.59
N LEU A 133 -1.00 -12.73 12.33
CA LEU A 133 -1.61 -13.84 11.61
C LEU A 133 -0.69 -15.07 11.59
N GLY A 134 0.62 -14.88 11.42
CA GLY A 134 1.64 -15.92 11.45
C GLY A 134 1.74 -16.65 12.79
N SER A 135 1.64 -15.89 13.89
CA SER A 135 1.71 -16.41 15.26
C SER A 135 0.46 -17.22 15.66
N ALA A 136 -0.72 -16.83 15.20
CA ALA A 136 -1.98 -17.49 15.55
C ALA A 136 -2.19 -18.86 14.87
N GLY A 137 -1.53 -19.15 13.76
CA GLY A 137 -1.59 -20.46 13.11
C GLY A 137 -0.67 -21.53 13.74
N ARG A 138 0.00 -21.20 14.86
CA ARG A 138 0.90 -22.10 15.60
C ARG A 138 0.36 -22.50 16.99
N ALA A 139 -0.80 -21.97 17.39
CA ALA A 139 -1.50 -22.29 18.63
C ALA A 139 -2.65 -23.25 18.34
#